data_AF-A0A392VWR3-F1
#
_entry.id   AF-A0A392VWR3-F1
#
_cell.length_a   1.000
_cell.length_b   1.000
_cell.length_c   1.000
_cell.angle_alpha   90.00
_cell.angle_beta   90.00
_cell.angle_gamma   90.00
#
_symmetry.space_group_name_H-M   'P 1'
#
loop_
_entity.id
_entity.type
_entity.pdbx_description
1 polymer ?
#
loop_
_entity_poly.entity_id
_entity_poly.type
_entity_poly.pdbx_seq_one_letter_code
_entity_poly.pdbx_strand_id
1 'polypeptide(L)' 'MDIYDGSTDPVDHIENIEAVLEYRNIRGSIKCKLFPTTLRKEAMTWYKSLPPGSIDSWTELCR' A
#
# COMPACT_ATOMS: atom_id res chain seq x y z
N MET A 1 4.14 9.60 -4.14
CA MET A 1 3.22 8.59 -3.59
C MET A 1 1.88 9.25 -3.57
N ASP A 2 0.95 8.71 -4.34
CA ASP A 2 -0.40 9.22 -4.36
C ASP A 2 -1.11 8.87 -3.05
N ILE A 3 -2.20 9.57 -2.76
CA ILE A 3 -2.96 9.43 -1.52
C ILE A 3 -4.26 8.71 -1.83
N TYR A 4 -4.42 7.54 -1.23
CA TYR A 4 -5.59 6.69 -1.41
C TYR A 4 -6.54 6.81 -0.25
N ASP A 5 -7.74 7.30 -0.52
CA ASP A 5 -8.80 7.38 0.47
C ASP A 5 -9.87 6.31 0.32
N GLY A 6 -9.74 5.41 -0.67
CA GLY A 6 -10.72 4.36 -0.96
C GLY A 6 -11.67 4.67 -2.12
N SER A 7 -11.58 5.86 -2.74
CA SER A 7 -12.52 6.29 -3.77
C SER A 7 -12.15 5.91 -5.21
N THR A 8 -10.89 5.55 -5.45
CA THR A 8 -10.37 5.11 -6.75
C THR A 8 -10.15 3.60 -6.79
N ASP A 9 -9.84 3.05 -7.97
CA ASP A 9 -9.49 1.64 -8.11
C ASP A 9 -8.26 1.32 -7.23
N PRO A 10 -8.36 0.35 -6.29
CA PRO A 10 -7.22 -0.10 -5.51
C PRO A 10 -6.06 -0.62 -6.37
N VAL A 11 -6.36 -1.23 -7.52
CA VAL A 11 -5.35 -1.80 -8.42
C VAL A 11 -4.49 -0.70 -9.02
N ASP A 12 -5.12 0.35 -9.59
CA ASP A 12 -4.42 1.51 -10.14
C ASP A 12 -3.53 2.19 -9.09
N HIS A 13 -4.01 2.27 -7.85
CA HIS A 13 -3.23 2.83 -6.74
C HIS A 13 -1.99 1.99 -6.41
N ILE A 14 -2.14 0.66 -6.38
CA ILE A 14 -1.04 -0.28 -6.14
C ILE A 14 0.00 -0.17 -7.26
N GLU A 15 -0.42 -0.15 -8.52
CA GLU A 15 0.47 0.01 -9.68
C GLU A 15 1.23 1.35 -9.63
N ASN A 16 0.56 2.44 -9.24
CA ASN A 16 1.20 3.75 -9.08
C ASN A 16 2.29 3.71 -7.99
N ILE A 17 1.97 3.13 -6.82
CA ILE A 17 2.95 2.99 -5.74
C ILE A 17 4.12 2.12 -6.18
N GLU A 18 3.84 0.99 -6.84
CA GLU A 18 4.87 0.09 -7.35
C GLU A 18 5.85 0.83 -8.27
N ALA A 19 5.34 1.56 -9.26
CA ALA A 19 6.15 2.35 -10.18
C ALA A 19 7.01 3.40 -9.45
N VAL A 20 6.43 4.11 -8.47
CA VAL A 20 7.16 5.12 -7.67
C VAL A 20 8.25 4.49 -6.80
N LEU A 21 7.96 3.36 -6.17
CA LEU A 21 8.91 2.65 -5.31
C LEU A 21 10.06 2.06 -6.14
N GLU A 22 9.76 1.50 -7.30
CA GLU A 22 10.75 0.95 -8.21
C GLU A 22 11.65 2.03 -8.80
N TYR A 23 11.10 3.17 -9.22
CA TYR A 23 11.87 4.35 -9.64
C TYR A 23 12.85 4.81 -8.55
N ARG A 24 12.45 4.72 -7.28
CA ARG A 24 13.29 5.06 -6.12
C ARG A 24 14.23 3.93 -5.69
N ASN A 25 14.27 2.83 -6.45
CA ASN A 25 15.03 1.61 -6.15
C ASN A 25 14.72 1.01 -4.77
N ILE A 26 13.48 1.16 -4.31
CA ILE A 26 12.98 0.60 -3.06
C ILE A 26 12.43 -0.80 -3.33
N ARG A 27 13.04 -1.82 -2.70
CA ARG A 27 12.76 -3.24 -2.98
C ARG A 27 12.52 -4.04 -1.70
N GLY A 28 11.77 -5.13 -1.80
CA GLY A 28 11.53 -6.04 -0.69
C GLY A 28 10.55 -5.49 0.36
N SER A 29 10.70 -5.93 1.60
CA SER A 29 9.72 -5.71 2.69
C SER A 29 9.52 -4.24 3.10
N ILE A 30 10.42 -3.34 2.69
CA ILE A 30 10.25 -1.89 2.90
C ILE A 30 9.07 -1.32 2.09
N LYS A 31 8.67 -1.96 0.98
CA LYS A 31 7.45 -1.58 0.24
C LYS A 31 6.21 -1.66 1.15
N CYS A 32 6.07 -2.75 1.92
CA CYS A 32 4.97 -2.95 2.86
C CYS A 32 4.96 -1.92 4.00
N LYS A 33 6.12 -1.40 4.40
CA LYS A 33 6.23 -0.36 5.44
C LYS A 33 5.83 1.03 4.92
N LEU A 34 5.97 1.25 3.61
CA LEU A 34 5.65 2.53 2.97
C LEU A 34 4.20 2.60 2.51
N PHE A 35 3.58 1.48 2.16
CA PHE A 35 2.17 1.42 1.77
C PHE A 35 1.22 2.19 2.70
N PRO A 36 1.26 2.00 4.03
CA PRO A 36 0.30 2.63 4.93
C PRO A 36 0.43 4.16 4.94
N THR A 37 1.58 4.71 4.54
CA THR A 37 1.80 6.16 4.44
C THR A 37 1.01 6.81 3.30
N THR A 38 0.51 6.00 2.37
CA THR A 38 -0.32 6.45 1.24
C THR A 38 -1.81 6.45 1.57
N LEU A 39 -2.23 5.80 2.66
CA LEU A 39 -3.64 5.62 3.00
C LEU A 39 -4.20 6.82 3.77
N ARG A 40 -5.47 7.15 3.52
CA ARG A 40 -6.25 8.13 4.27
C ARG A 40 -7.69 7.67 4.47
N LYS A 41 -8.42 8.41 5.32
CA LYS A 41 -9.85 8.22 5.62
C LYS A 41 -10.18 6.73 5.85
N GLU A 42 -11.13 6.21 5.08
CA GLU A 42 -11.66 4.86 5.18
C GLU A 42 -10.59 3.80 4.90
N ALA A 43 -9.69 4.04 3.94
CA ALA A 43 -8.58 3.12 3.66
C ALA A 43 -7.61 2.99 4.84
N MET A 44 -7.31 4.10 5.53
CA MET A 44 -6.50 4.06 6.75
C MET A 44 -7.22 3.37 7.91
N THR A 45 -8.54 3.56 8.02
CA THR A 45 -9.36 2.87 9.03
C THR A 45 -9.38 1.37 8.79
N TRP A 46 -9.55 0.93 7.54
CA TRP A 46 -9.44 -0.47 7.15
C TRP A 46 -8.07 -1.05 7.52
N TYR A 47 -6.99 -0.38 7.13
CA TYR A 47 -5.63 -0.84 7.45
C TYR A 47 -5.39 -1.02 8.96
N LYS A 48 -5.91 -0.12 9.79
CA LYS A 48 -5.81 -0.21 11.26
C LYS A 48 -6.67 -1.32 11.88
N SER A 49 -7.70 -1.79 11.16
CA SER A 49 -8.57 -2.89 11.62
C SER A 49 -7.96 -4.28 11.38
N LEU A 50 -6.90 -4.36 10.58
CA LEU A 50 -6.23 -5.61 10.26
C LEU A 50 -5.51 -6.19 11.48
N PRO A 51 -5.53 -7.52 11.69
CA PRO A 51 -4.73 -8.17 12.72
C PRO A 51 -3.23 -7.91 12.51
N PRO A 52 -2.43 -7.77 13.59
CA PRO A 52 -0.98 -7.69 13.46
C PRO A 52 -0.41 -8.88 12.69
N GLY A 53 0.41 -8.62 11.67
CA GLY A 53 1.03 -9.66 10.84
C GLY A 53 0.11 -10.25 9.76
N SER A 54 -1.05 -9.64 9.48
CA SER A 54 -1.93 -10.11 8.39
C SER A 54 -1.47 -9.70 6.99
N ILE A 55 -0.38 -8.94 6.88
CA ILE A 55 0.25 -8.56 5.62
C ILE A 55 1.73 -8.89 5.76
N ASP A 56 2.12 -10.07 5.27
CA ASP A 56 3.49 -10.56 5.40
C ASP A 56 4.34 -10.25 4.16
N SER A 57 3.71 -9.86 3.04
CA SER A 57 4.44 -9.54 1.81
C SER A 57 3.75 -8.50 0.93
N TRP A 58 4.53 -7.87 0.06
CA TRP A 58 4.01 -6.96 -0.97
C TRP A 58 3.09 -7.72 -1.93
N THR A 59 3.44 -8.97 -2.27
CA THR A 59 2.64 -9.83 -3.15
C THR A 59 1.27 -10.14 -2.57
N GLU A 60 1.15 -10.30 -1.25
CA GLU A 60 -0.15 -10.48 -0.57
C GLU A 60 -0.99 -9.20 -0.59
N LEU A 61 -0.33 -8.04 -0.49
CA LEU A 61 -0.98 -6.73 -0.56
C LEU A 61 -1.49 -6.41 -1.97
N CYS A 62 -0.81 -6.91 -3.01
CA CYS A 62 -1.16 -6.73 -4.41
C CYS A 62 -2.19 -7.74 -4.95
N ARG A 63 -2.68 -8.67 -4.13
CA ARG A 63 -3.72 -9.65 -4.51
C ARG A 63 -5.12 -9.08 -4.33
#